data_AF-A0A3N5JGE9-F1
#
_entry.id   AF-A0A3N5JGE9-F1
#
_cell.length_a   1.000
_cell.length_b   1.000
_cell.length_c   1.000
_cell.angle_alpha   90.00
_cell.angle_beta   90.00
_cell.angle_gamma   90.00
#
_symmetry.space_group_name_H-M   'P 1'
#
loop_
_entity.id
_entity.type
_entity.pdbx_description
1 polymer ?
#
loop_
_entity_poly.entity_id
_entity_poly.type
_entity_poly.pdbx_seq_one_letter_code
_entity_poly.pdbx_strand_id
1 'polypeptide(L)'
;MRRAKLARFQSLLQTELPRLEPPIMFGDSIRDLFRSDPACLVGSARKRREDLLDAIVCAVVGWHHWVNGGQESQVVGDRETGFIVVPRTRPV
;
A
#
# COMPACT_ATOMS: atom_id res chain seq x y z
N MET A 1 -1.04 -14.90 0.34
CA MET A 1 -2.33 -14.71 -0.39
C MET A 1 -2.59 -15.83 -1.42
N ARG A 2 -3.81 -16.01 -1.97
CA ARG A 2 -4.02 -16.83 -3.20
C ARG A 2 -3.42 -16.08 -4.40
N ARG A 3 -2.75 -16.76 -5.35
CA ARG A 3 -2.01 -16.12 -6.48
C ARG A 3 -2.79 -15.00 -7.20
N ALA A 4 -4.05 -15.26 -7.55
CA ALA A 4 -4.91 -14.28 -8.22
C ALA A 4 -5.18 -13.01 -7.37
N LYS A 5 -5.21 -13.12 -6.03
CA LYS A 5 -5.40 -11.96 -5.15
C LYS A 5 -4.18 -11.05 -5.15
N LEU A 6 -2.97 -11.60 -5.29
CA LEU A 6 -1.74 -10.82 -5.36
C LEU A 6 -1.63 -10.04 -6.66
N ALA A 7 -1.93 -10.67 -7.80
CA ALA A 7 -2.01 -9.99 -9.09
C ALA A 7 -3.05 -8.87 -9.07
N ARG A 8 -4.25 -9.14 -8.51
CA ARG A 8 -5.28 -8.11 -8.34
C ARG A 8 -4.81 -6.96 -7.45
N PHE A 9 -4.15 -7.25 -6.33
CA PHE A 9 -3.64 -6.22 -5.43
C PHE A 9 -2.58 -5.35 -6.10
N GLN A 10 -1.60 -5.96 -6.78
CA GLN A 10 -0.60 -5.23 -7.56
C GLN A 10 -1.25 -4.32 -8.62
N SER A 11 -2.24 -4.84 -9.34
CA SER A 11 -2.97 -4.06 -10.35
C SER A 11 -3.70 -2.87 -9.75
N LEU A 12 -4.37 -3.05 -8.60
CA LEU A 12 -5.04 -1.95 -7.89
C LEU A 12 -4.05 -0.86 -7.48
N LEU A 13 -2.89 -1.23 -6.92
CA LEU A 13 -1.88 -0.23 -6.55
C LEU A 13 -1.35 0.52 -7.77
N GLN A 14 -1.17 -0.16 -8.90
CA GLN A 14 -0.74 0.47 -10.14
C GLN A 14 -1.77 1.46 -10.70
N THR A 15 -3.08 1.20 -10.52
CA THR A 15 -4.15 2.06 -11.05
C THR A 15 -4.54 3.20 -10.11
N GLU A 16 -4.57 2.96 -8.80
CA GLU A 16 -5.11 3.93 -7.84
C GLU A 16 -4.06 4.91 -7.31
N LEU A 17 -2.81 4.49 -7.12
CA LEU A 17 -1.78 5.36 -6.52
C LEU A 17 -1.47 6.61 -7.36
N PRO A 18 -1.45 6.55 -8.71
CA PRO A 18 -1.31 7.75 -9.55
C PRO A 18 -2.52 8.68 -9.52
N ARG A 19 -3.68 8.24 -8.99
CA ARG A 19 -4.93 9.02 -8.93
C ARG A 19 -5.13 9.73 -7.59
N LEU A 20 -4.25 9.49 -6.62
CA LEU A 20 -4.25 10.21 -5.36
C LEU A 20 -3.92 11.69 -5.60
N GLU A 21 -4.34 12.54 -4.66
CA GLU A 21 -3.99 13.95 -4.64
C GLU A 21 -3.23 14.25 -3.35
N PRO A 22 -1.93 14.65 -3.40
CA PRO A 22 -1.06 14.68 -4.58
C PRO A 22 -0.83 13.30 -5.25
N PRO A 23 -0.50 13.25 -6.55
CA PRO A 23 -0.23 11.99 -7.23
C PRO A 23 1.10 11.38 -6.74
N ILE A 24 1.05 10.08 -6.41
CA ILE A 24 2.26 9.34 -6.01
C ILE A 24 2.89 8.73 -7.27
N MET A 25 4.05 9.27 -7.64
CA MET A 25 4.82 8.80 -8.78
C MET A 25 5.93 7.85 -8.35
N PHE A 26 6.00 6.68 -8.99
CA PHE A 26 7.04 5.69 -8.74
C PHE A 26 8.28 5.93 -9.60
N GLY A 27 9.44 5.82 -8.98
CA GLY A 27 10.72 5.66 -9.68
C GLY A 27 10.78 4.32 -10.44
N ASP A 28 11.78 4.20 -11.32
CA ASP A 28 11.86 3.11 -12.30
C ASP A 28 11.86 1.71 -11.66
N SER A 29 12.56 1.52 -10.55
CA SER A 29 12.63 0.22 -9.86
C SER A 29 11.27 -0.30 -9.39
N ILE A 30 10.38 0.60 -8.92
CA ILE A 30 9.04 0.23 -8.49
C ILE A 30 8.10 0.07 -9.71
N ARG A 31 8.32 0.84 -10.77
CA ARG A 31 7.61 0.67 -12.04
C ARG A 31 7.89 -0.71 -12.65
N ASP A 32 9.14 -1.16 -12.62
CA ASP A 32 9.53 -2.49 -13.08
C ASP A 32 8.93 -3.61 -12.22
N LEU A 33 8.83 -3.37 -10.90
CA LEU A 33 8.07 -4.25 -10.00
C LEU A 33 6.62 -4.41 -10.52
N PHE A 34 5.92 -3.31 -10.80
CA PHE A 34 4.53 -3.36 -11.26
C PHE A 34 4.34 -4.02 -12.64
N ARG A 35 5.35 -3.98 -13.52
CA ARG A 35 5.30 -4.59 -14.86
C ARG A 35 5.36 -6.13 -14.83
N SER A 36 6.05 -6.71 -13.87
CA SER A 36 6.19 -8.18 -13.80
C SER A 36 4.93 -8.84 -13.21
N ASP A 37 4.46 -9.92 -13.83
CA ASP A 37 3.30 -10.68 -13.34
C ASP A 37 3.65 -11.50 -12.07
N PRO A 38 3.01 -11.22 -10.93
CA PRO A 38 3.26 -11.97 -9.70
C PRO A 38 2.67 -13.39 -9.71
N ALA A 39 1.81 -13.75 -10.68
CA ALA A 39 1.23 -15.09 -10.78
C ALA A 39 2.28 -16.17 -11.09
N CYS A 40 3.36 -15.79 -11.78
CA CYS A 40 4.50 -16.65 -12.09
C CYS A 40 5.43 -16.88 -10.88
N LEU A 41 5.29 -16.12 -9.80
CA LEU A 41 6.16 -16.22 -8.63
C LEU A 41 5.77 -17.38 -7.72
N VAL A 42 6.79 -18.03 -7.13
CA VAL A 42 6.64 -19.16 -6.22
C VAL A 42 7.46 -18.99 -4.96
N GLY A 43 7.11 -19.72 -3.90
CA GLY A 43 7.86 -19.78 -2.65
C GLY A 43 8.21 -18.40 -2.07
N SER A 44 9.49 -18.24 -1.71
CA SER A 44 10.05 -17.02 -1.12
C SER A 44 9.96 -15.81 -2.04
N ALA A 45 10.06 -15.99 -3.36
CA ALA A 45 9.93 -14.89 -4.33
C ALA A 45 8.52 -14.28 -4.30
N ARG A 46 7.49 -15.13 -4.16
CA ARG A 46 6.11 -14.66 -4.01
C ARG A 46 5.93 -13.93 -2.68
N LYS A 47 6.44 -14.47 -1.58
CA LYS A 47 6.38 -13.79 -0.26
C LYS A 47 7.05 -12.43 -0.32
N ARG A 48 8.25 -12.34 -0.90
CA ARG A 48 8.97 -11.08 -1.09
C ARG A 48 8.16 -10.06 -1.88
N ARG A 49 7.41 -10.52 -2.90
CA ARG A 49 6.51 -9.66 -3.66
C ARG A 49 5.35 -9.14 -2.80
N GLU A 50 4.72 -10.01 -2.01
CA GLU A 50 3.68 -9.63 -1.04
C GLU A 50 4.23 -8.57 -0.07
N ASP A 51 5.35 -8.85 0.59
CA ASP A 51 5.99 -7.95 1.56
C ASP A 51 6.32 -6.57 0.95
N LEU A 52 6.80 -6.52 -0.30
CA LEU A 52 7.12 -5.26 -0.99
C LEU A 52 5.87 -4.43 -1.31
N LEU A 53 4.79 -5.07 -1.78
CA LEU A 53 3.54 -4.36 -2.07
C LEU A 53 2.90 -3.84 -0.77
N ASP A 54 2.96 -4.62 0.31
CA ASP A 54 2.50 -4.20 1.64
C ASP A 54 3.32 -3.01 2.15
N ALA A 55 4.64 -3.02 1.96
CA ALA A 55 5.51 -1.91 2.33
C ALA A 55 5.19 -0.62 1.55
N ILE A 56 4.87 -0.73 0.25
CA ILE A 56 4.41 0.41 -0.56
C ILE A 56 3.12 0.98 0.03
N VAL A 57 2.15 0.13 0.37
CA VAL A 57 0.89 0.59 0.98
C VAL A 57 1.14 1.28 2.32
N CYS A 58 1.98 0.71 3.19
CA CYS A 58 2.33 1.33 4.46
C CYS A 58 2.95 2.72 4.28
N ALA A 59 3.87 2.88 3.31
CA ALA A 59 4.48 4.16 3.00
C ALA A 59 3.45 5.18 2.49
N VAL A 60 2.55 4.75 1.59
CA VAL A 60 1.46 5.59 1.06
C VAL A 60 0.51 6.05 2.18
N VAL A 61 0.10 5.15 3.07
CA VAL A 61 -0.78 5.47 4.20
C VAL A 61 -0.13 6.48 5.14
N GLY A 62 1.16 6.29 5.47
CA GLY A 62 1.91 7.22 6.30
C GLY A 62 2.04 8.61 5.65
N TRP A 63 2.36 8.64 4.35
CA TRP A 63 2.42 9.88 3.58
C TRP A 63 1.07 10.59 3.53
N HIS A 64 -0.02 9.87 3.24
CA HIS A 64 -1.37 10.43 3.18
C HIS A 64 -1.82 11.00 4.53
N HIS A 65 -1.49 10.32 5.63
CA HIS A 65 -1.74 10.82 6.98
C HIS A 65 -1.00 12.15 7.23
N TRP A 66 0.28 12.21 6.85
CA TRP A 66 1.10 13.41 7.00
C TRP A 66 0.53 14.57 6.20
N VAL A 67 0.36 14.41 4.88
CA VAL A 67 -0.02 15.50 3.98
C VAL A 67 -1.37 16.10 4.35
N ASN A 68 -2.32 15.27 4.77
CA ASN A 68 -3.64 15.72 5.18
C ASN A 68 -3.72 16.15 6.65
N GLY A 69 -2.59 16.26 7.36
CA GLY A 69 -2.56 16.68 8.77
C GLY A 69 -3.46 15.83 9.67
N GLY A 70 -3.59 14.54 9.38
CA GLY A 70 -4.47 13.62 10.08
C GLY A 70 -5.97 13.94 9.99
N GLN A 71 -6.44 14.80 9.07
CA GLN A 71 -7.88 15.13 9.01
C GLN A 71 -8.73 13.94 8.55
N GLU A 72 -8.22 13.12 7.63
CA GLU A 72 -8.96 12.01 7.02
C GLU A 72 -8.61 10.63 7.61
N SER A 73 -7.71 10.60 8.58
CA SER A 73 -7.22 9.38 9.21
C SER A 73 -7.05 9.56 10.71
N GLN A 74 -7.12 8.48 11.47
CA GLN A 74 -6.92 8.49 12.90
C GLN A 74 -5.80 7.51 13.28
N VAL A 75 -5.10 7.85 14.36
CA VAL A 75 -4.08 6.98 14.95
C VAL A 75 -4.70 6.26 16.15
N VAL A 76 -4.64 4.94 16.17
CA VAL A 76 -5.17 4.10 17.25
C VAL A 76 -4.02 3.36 17.91
N GLY A 77 -4.05 3.28 19.24
CA GLY A 77 -3.06 2.59 20.06
C GLY A 77 -2.26 3.54 20.96
N ASP A 78 -1.18 3.03 21.55
CA ASP A 78 -0.37 3.71 22.56
C ASP A 78 1.09 3.20 22.56
N ARG A 79 1.89 3.64 23.53
CA ARG A 79 3.30 3.23 23.62
C ARG A 79 3.51 1.77 24.03
N GLU A 80 2.52 1.14 24.65
CA GLU A 80 2.60 -0.26 25.09
C GLU A 80 2.23 -1.21 23.95
N THR A 81 1.21 -0.85 23.16
CA THR A 81 0.64 -1.67 22.09
C THR A 81 1.10 -1.30 20.68
N GLY A 82 1.72 -0.13 20.53
CA GLY A 82 2.09 0.45 19.25
C GLY A 82 0.96 1.27 18.62
N PHE A 83 1.22 1.84 17.45
CA PHE A 83 0.27 2.71 16.75
C PHE A 83 -0.06 2.16 15.37
N ILE A 84 -1.34 2.26 14.99
CA ILE A 84 -1.82 2.02 13.62
C ILE A 84 -2.54 3.24 13.09
N VAL A 85 -2.37 3.52 11.80
CA VAL A 85 -3.11 4.57 11.08
C VAL A 85 -4.28 3.91 10.37
N VAL A 86 -5.49 4.39 10.63
CA VAL A 86 -6.71 3.91 9.95
C VAL A 86 -7.48 5.09 9.35
N PRO A 87 -8.27 4.87 8.28
CA PRO A 87 -9.15 5.92 7.77
C PRO A 87 -10.16 6.36 8.83
N ARG A 88 -10.50 7.66 8.86
CA ARG A 88 -11.71 8.10 9.57
C ARG A 88 -12.91 7.74 8.72
N THR A 89 -13.75 6.85 9.21
CA THR A 89 -15.07 6.64 8.62
C THR A 89 -15.93 7.87 8.94
N ARG A 90 -16.48 8.55 7.93
CA ARG A 90 -17.60 9.48 8.19
C ARG A 90 -18.72 8.68 8.86
N PRO A 91 -19.35 9.21 9.92
CA PRO A 91 -20.61 8.62 10.40
C PRO A 91 -21.59 8.60 9.22
N VAL A 92 -22.17 7.42 8.98
CA VAL A 92 -23.29 7.25 8.04
C VAL A 92 -24.55 7.83 8.68
#